data_AF-A0A6P8ZLG2-F1
#
_entry.id   AF-A0A6P8ZLG2-F1
#
_cell.length_a   1.000
_cell.length_b   1.000
_cell.length_c   1.000
_cell.angle_alpha   90.00
_cell.angle_beta   90.00
_cell.angle_gamma   90.00
#
_symmetry.space_group_name_H-M   'P 1'
#
loop_
_entity.id
_entity.type
_entity.pdbx_description
1 polymer ?
#
loop_
_entity_poly.entity_id
_entity_poly.type
_entity_poly.pdbx_seq_one_letter_code
_entity_poly.pdbx_strand_id
1 'polypeptide(L)'
;MADLKLRRLVSSAFKLSGFTLRSEACSFLMVQLEPLSDGERKEWLDNLTDNIQRQPLNSATIEKEQVERAIQECCRSGADDSEPILSVISAFETPRFTYNVDRKKFTLITGQPPEILGCAADKARLFRNRFQIIHQRTARHPLFAPSLSETLGDLDENGEPRVKKYKLSPVEKLLCTSSRIANAVVLGMLTQLKEGKFYIEDPTGAVQLDLSNASYHRGLHTDNGIVLVEGSYEDRILYVDGIGQPPAELSKTSRAYFGNINTFGGPSETCLKNSAKLLKIEKSNEDGMIIFIADVWLDHLKVMEKLRAMFEGFLGCPPIAFVFMGDFLSGQLGASHCSELRLKFKRLGELLVQYPLLTEKCHFIFVPGPGDPAGPKILPRPPLPKFVTEELLKRVPNAIMATNPCRLQYCTQEIVVIREDLVTKMCRNNIHFPSDGEIPDHFARTIISQAHLAPLPLSVCPVYWPMDSALQLYPLPDLIVTADKFNSFSTAHMECQVMNPGSFPRSEFSFKVYVPSSKTVEDSQIPDEED
;
A
#
# COMPACT_ATOMS: atom_id res chain seq x y z
N MET A 1 31.66 7.35 -42.89
CA MET A 1 32.15 8.09 -41.69
C MET A 1 31.03 8.37 -40.68
N ALA A 2 29.82 8.76 -41.10
CA ALA A 2 28.68 9.01 -40.19
C ALA A 2 28.26 7.77 -39.36
N ASP A 3 28.22 6.59 -39.99
CA ASP A 3 27.82 5.32 -39.37
C ASP A 3 28.72 4.89 -38.17
N LEU A 4 30.04 5.09 -38.31
CA LEU A 4 31.02 4.84 -37.24
C LEU A 4 30.90 5.83 -36.07
N LYS A 5 30.47 7.07 -36.33
CA LYS A 5 30.26 8.10 -35.31
C LYS A 5 29.00 7.78 -34.49
N LEU A 6 27.91 7.39 -35.16
CA LEU A 6 26.66 6.97 -34.51
C LEU A 6 26.86 5.72 -33.66
N ARG A 7 27.58 4.71 -34.16
CA ARG A 7 27.89 3.48 -33.41
C ARG A 7 28.67 3.76 -32.12
N ARG A 8 29.62 4.69 -32.16
CA ARG A 8 30.38 5.13 -30.98
C ARG A 8 29.50 5.86 -29.98
N LEU A 9 28.60 6.74 -30.44
CA LEU A 9 27.64 7.45 -29.59
C LEU A 9 26.75 6.45 -28.82
N VAL A 10 26.10 5.54 -29.54
CA VAL A 10 25.23 4.49 -28.95
C VAL A 10 26.00 3.64 -27.94
N SER A 11 27.17 3.13 -28.34
CA SER A 11 27.97 2.28 -27.46
C SER A 11 28.48 3.03 -26.21
N SER A 12 28.78 4.32 -26.33
CA SER A 12 29.26 5.13 -25.21
C SER A 12 28.13 5.46 -24.24
N ALA A 13 26.95 5.83 -24.74
CA ALA A 13 25.77 6.12 -23.91
C ALA A 13 25.39 4.91 -23.06
N PHE A 14 25.30 3.72 -23.66
CA PHE A 14 24.97 2.51 -22.92
C PHE A 14 26.08 2.07 -21.94
N LYS A 15 27.36 2.25 -22.30
CA LYS A 15 28.47 1.98 -21.36
C LYS A 15 28.47 2.93 -20.17
N LEU A 16 28.18 4.22 -20.40
CA LEU A 16 28.03 5.23 -19.34
C LEU A 16 26.90 4.84 -18.38
N SER A 17 25.82 4.27 -18.90
CA SER A 17 24.68 3.77 -18.12
C SER A 17 24.86 2.35 -17.56
N GLY A 18 26.06 1.76 -17.68
CA GLY A 18 26.42 0.46 -17.07
C GLY A 18 26.06 -0.79 -17.89
N PHE A 19 25.74 -0.65 -19.18
CA PHE A 19 25.28 -1.73 -20.04
C PHE A 19 26.24 -2.05 -21.19
N THR A 20 26.17 -3.29 -21.68
CA THR A 20 26.87 -3.72 -22.89
C THR A 20 25.85 -4.17 -23.94
N LEU A 21 25.77 -3.47 -25.09
CA LEU A 21 24.93 -3.92 -26.20
C LEU A 21 25.56 -5.09 -26.97
N ARG A 22 24.74 -6.09 -27.32
CA ARG A 22 25.10 -7.05 -28.37
C ARG A 22 25.09 -6.38 -29.75
N SER A 23 25.88 -6.95 -30.68
CA SER A 23 26.02 -6.40 -32.03
C SER A 23 24.68 -6.24 -32.75
N GLU A 24 23.77 -7.20 -32.62
CA GLU A 24 22.46 -7.16 -33.28
C GLU A 24 21.57 -6.03 -32.74
N ALA A 25 21.53 -5.86 -31.41
CA ALA A 25 20.82 -4.77 -30.76
C ALA A 25 21.38 -3.39 -31.15
N CYS A 26 22.71 -3.30 -31.28
CA CYS A 26 23.39 -2.07 -31.67
C CYS A 26 23.06 -1.68 -33.11
N SER A 27 23.10 -2.64 -34.04
CA SER A 27 22.72 -2.41 -35.43
C SER A 27 21.25 -1.99 -35.55
N PHE A 28 20.36 -2.65 -34.80
CA PHE A 28 18.94 -2.30 -34.77
C PHE A 28 18.71 -0.86 -34.28
N LEU A 29 19.33 -0.48 -33.16
CA LEU A 29 19.19 0.87 -32.60
C LEU A 29 19.72 1.96 -33.55
N MET A 30 20.82 1.68 -34.24
CA MET A 30 21.41 2.63 -35.20
C MET A 30 20.46 2.94 -36.35
N VAL A 31 19.76 1.94 -36.88
CA VAL A 31 18.75 2.13 -37.94
C VAL A 31 17.59 3.02 -37.46
N GLN A 32 17.16 2.86 -36.21
CA GLN A 32 16.07 3.68 -35.64
C GLN A 32 16.47 5.13 -35.35
N LEU A 33 17.75 5.37 -35.04
CA LEU A 33 18.29 6.70 -34.71
C LEU A 33 18.82 7.46 -35.95
N GLU A 34 19.02 6.78 -37.08
CA GLU A 34 19.51 7.38 -38.32
C GLU A 34 18.67 8.57 -38.82
N PRO A 35 17.32 8.55 -38.76
CA PRO A 35 16.48 9.66 -39.24
C PRO A 35 16.52 10.91 -38.34
N LEU A 36 16.99 10.79 -37.09
CA LEU A 36 16.93 11.84 -36.08
C LEU A 36 18.13 12.79 -36.14
N SER A 37 17.95 14.03 -35.69
CA SER A 37 19.05 15.00 -35.53
C SER A 37 19.98 14.64 -34.35
N ASP A 38 21.20 15.19 -34.31
CA ASP A 38 22.18 14.86 -33.25
C ASP A 38 21.69 15.23 -31.84
N GLY A 39 20.84 16.27 -31.70
CA GLY A 39 20.22 16.64 -30.43
C GLY A 39 19.16 15.63 -29.98
N GLU A 40 18.25 15.28 -30.88
CA GLU A 40 17.19 14.29 -30.63
C GLU A 40 17.78 12.90 -30.33
N ARG A 41 18.84 12.50 -31.03
CA ARG A 41 19.54 11.22 -30.77
C ARG A 41 20.04 11.12 -29.34
N LYS A 42 20.54 12.21 -28.76
CA LYS A 42 21.06 12.21 -27.38
C LYS A 42 19.92 12.07 -26.38
N GLU A 43 18.87 12.86 -26.55
CA GLU A 43 17.66 12.79 -25.71
C GLU A 43 17.02 11.40 -25.76
N TRP A 44 16.93 10.81 -26.95
CA TRP A 44 16.38 9.47 -27.14
C TRP A 44 17.27 8.38 -26.51
N LEU A 45 18.59 8.52 -26.58
CA LEU A 45 19.52 7.60 -25.92
C LEU A 45 19.44 7.69 -24.39
N ASP A 46 19.34 8.90 -23.85
CA ASP A 46 19.17 9.11 -22.40
C ASP A 46 17.85 8.46 -21.94
N ASN A 47 16.73 8.76 -22.62
CA ASN A 47 15.41 8.16 -22.35
C ASN A 47 15.41 6.62 -22.49
N LEU A 48 16.09 6.07 -23.49
CA LEU A 48 16.19 4.63 -23.68
C LEU A 48 17.01 3.97 -22.58
N THR A 49 18.16 4.53 -22.22
CA THR A 49 18.98 3.95 -21.15
C THR A 49 18.27 4.00 -19.81
N ASP A 50 17.53 5.08 -19.53
CA ASP A 50 16.65 5.20 -18.37
C ASP A 50 15.53 4.15 -18.37
N ASN A 51 14.85 3.93 -19.50
CA ASN A 51 13.81 2.91 -19.60
C ASN A 51 14.39 1.50 -19.47
N ILE A 52 15.54 1.23 -20.05
CA ILE A 52 16.21 -0.08 -19.93
C ILE A 52 16.65 -0.34 -18.48
N GLN A 53 17.07 0.67 -17.73
CA GLN A 53 17.32 0.52 -16.29
C GLN A 53 16.06 0.12 -15.49
N ARG A 54 14.89 0.59 -15.93
CA ARG A 54 13.58 0.31 -15.31
C ARG A 54 13.00 -1.05 -15.72
N GLN A 55 13.56 -1.71 -16.73
CA GLN A 55 13.09 -3.02 -17.19
C GLN A 55 13.59 -4.19 -16.31
N PRO A 56 12.86 -5.32 -16.29
CA PRO A 56 13.31 -6.55 -15.66
C PRO A 56 14.41 -7.22 -16.52
N LEU A 57 15.65 -6.75 -16.39
CA LEU A 57 16.79 -7.30 -17.11
C LEU A 57 17.34 -8.57 -16.44
N ASN A 58 17.71 -9.56 -17.24
CA ASN A 58 18.36 -10.78 -16.75
C ASN A 58 19.89 -10.70 -16.70
N SER A 59 20.49 -9.76 -17.40
CA SER A 59 21.93 -9.50 -17.43
C SER A 59 22.23 -8.04 -17.78
N ALA A 60 23.45 -7.58 -17.54
CA ALA A 60 23.93 -6.26 -18.00
C ALA A 60 24.20 -6.22 -19.53
N THR A 61 24.08 -7.36 -20.21
CA THR A 61 24.15 -7.48 -21.65
C THR A 61 22.76 -7.28 -22.24
N ILE A 62 22.60 -6.22 -23.03
CA ILE A 62 21.32 -5.84 -23.62
C ILE A 62 21.18 -6.49 -24.99
N GLU A 63 20.11 -7.27 -25.13
CA GLU A 63 19.73 -7.96 -26.36
C GLU A 63 18.65 -7.18 -27.11
N LYS A 64 18.43 -7.53 -28.39
CA LYS A 64 17.56 -6.78 -29.29
C LYS A 64 16.14 -6.62 -28.74
N GLU A 65 15.60 -7.69 -28.16
CA GLU A 65 14.27 -7.70 -27.56
C GLU A 65 14.08 -6.64 -26.46
N GLN A 66 15.12 -6.36 -25.68
CA GLN A 66 15.04 -5.39 -24.58
C GLN A 66 15.11 -3.96 -25.10
N VAL A 67 15.91 -3.73 -26.15
CA VAL A 67 15.90 -2.47 -26.89
C VAL A 67 14.54 -2.24 -27.54
N GLU A 68 13.96 -3.24 -28.19
CA GLU A 68 12.63 -3.16 -28.79
C GLU A 68 11.54 -2.82 -27.76
N ARG A 69 11.57 -3.47 -26.59
CA ARG A 69 10.65 -3.13 -25.49
C ARG A 69 10.85 -1.71 -24.99
N ALA A 70 12.10 -1.27 -24.83
CA ALA A 70 12.40 0.10 -24.38
C ALA A 70 11.95 1.15 -25.38
N ILE A 71 12.13 0.88 -26.66
CA ILE A 71 11.61 1.71 -27.75
C ILE A 71 10.09 1.73 -27.73
N GLN A 72 9.44 0.57 -27.63
CA GLN A 72 7.99 0.49 -27.52
C GLN A 72 7.48 1.24 -26.30
N GLU A 73 8.17 1.19 -25.17
CA GLU A 73 7.82 1.91 -23.94
C GLU A 73 8.01 3.42 -24.09
N CYS A 74 9.10 3.87 -24.73
CA CYS A 74 9.29 5.28 -25.12
C CYS A 74 8.19 5.76 -26.07
N CYS A 75 7.74 4.91 -27.00
CA CYS A 75 6.68 5.20 -27.95
C CYS A 75 5.26 5.06 -27.34
N ARG A 76 5.09 4.23 -26.30
CA ARG A 76 3.83 4.03 -25.56
C ARG A 76 3.45 5.21 -24.68
N SER A 77 4.24 6.28 -24.65
CA SER A 77 3.84 7.62 -24.20
C SER A 77 2.51 8.10 -24.82
N GLY A 78 2.03 7.47 -25.92
CA GLY A 78 0.72 7.69 -26.54
C GLY A 78 -0.32 6.56 -26.40
N ALA A 79 -0.09 5.52 -25.58
CA ALA A 79 -1.07 4.44 -25.33
C ALA A 79 -2.11 4.78 -24.25
N ASP A 80 -1.97 5.96 -23.61
CA ASP A 80 -2.83 6.43 -22.50
C ASP A 80 -4.28 6.79 -22.92
N ASP A 81 -4.68 6.59 -24.18
CA ASP A 81 -6.05 6.88 -24.65
C ASP A 81 -7.09 5.84 -24.22
N SER A 82 -6.66 4.62 -23.90
CA SER A 82 -7.54 3.55 -23.43
C SER A 82 -7.53 3.33 -21.91
N GLU A 83 -6.70 4.06 -21.16
CA GLU A 83 -6.58 3.88 -19.72
C GLU A 83 -7.78 4.49 -18.98
N PRO A 84 -8.45 3.73 -18.09
CA PRO A 84 -9.58 4.24 -17.32
C PRO A 84 -9.13 5.29 -16.31
N ILE A 85 -9.90 6.38 -16.21
CA ILE A 85 -9.67 7.46 -15.24
C ILE A 85 -9.83 6.95 -13.81
N LEU A 86 -10.86 6.12 -13.55
CA LEU A 86 -11.10 5.46 -12.26
C LEU A 86 -11.18 3.96 -12.47
N SER A 87 -10.39 3.21 -11.70
CA SER A 87 -10.47 1.74 -11.62
C SER A 87 -10.66 1.28 -10.18
N VAL A 88 -11.57 0.32 -9.97
CA VAL A 88 -11.76 -0.38 -8.71
C VAL A 88 -11.15 -1.76 -8.82
N ILE A 89 -10.08 -1.99 -8.09
CA ILE A 89 -9.23 -3.18 -8.19
C ILE A 89 -9.55 -4.12 -7.04
N SER A 90 -9.85 -5.37 -7.40
CA SER A 90 -10.11 -6.45 -6.46
C SER A 90 -8.86 -6.83 -5.68
N ALA A 91 -9.02 -7.08 -4.37
CA ALA A 91 -7.95 -7.65 -3.55
C ALA A 91 -7.45 -9.01 -4.08
N PHE A 92 -8.32 -9.79 -4.74
CA PHE A 92 -7.96 -11.09 -5.32
C PHE A 92 -7.15 -10.98 -6.61
N GLU A 93 -7.05 -9.78 -7.19
CA GLU A 93 -6.33 -9.48 -8.43
C GLU A 93 -5.05 -8.69 -8.16
N THR A 94 -4.71 -8.45 -6.89
CA THR A 94 -3.52 -7.70 -6.52
C THR A 94 -2.25 -8.44 -6.97
N PRO A 95 -1.34 -7.77 -7.72
CA PRO A 95 -0.10 -8.37 -8.17
C PRO A 95 0.76 -8.86 -6.99
N ARG A 96 1.37 -10.04 -7.16
CA ARG A 96 2.20 -10.69 -6.13
C ARG A 96 3.65 -10.58 -6.49
N PHE A 97 4.47 -10.14 -5.55
CA PHE A 97 5.91 -10.01 -5.74
C PHE A 97 6.68 -10.86 -4.73
N THR A 98 7.84 -11.33 -5.15
CA THR A 98 8.84 -11.92 -4.27
C THR A 98 10.13 -11.11 -4.38
N TYR A 99 10.83 -10.95 -3.26
CA TYR A 99 12.11 -10.26 -3.26
C TYR A 99 13.23 -11.24 -3.56
N ASN A 100 13.98 -10.99 -4.63
CA ASN A 100 15.18 -11.74 -4.96
C ASN A 100 16.37 -11.08 -4.24
N VAL A 101 16.95 -11.80 -3.27
CA VAL A 101 18.05 -11.30 -2.42
C VAL A 101 19.31 -11.02 -3.24
N ASP A 102 19.65 -11.91 -4.19
CA ASP A 102 20.86 -11.79 -5.01
C ASP A 102 20.80 -10.57 -5.94
N ARG A 103 19.65 -10.37 -6.59
CA ARG A 103 19.39 -9.24 -7.49
C ARG A 103 19.04 -7.96 -6.76
N LYS A 104 18.70 -8.06 -5.47
CA LYS A 104 18.13 -6.98 -4.65
C LYS A 104 16.91 -6.31 -5.28
N LYS A 105 16.11 -7.05 -6.07
CA LYS A 105 14.94 -6.55 -6.80
C LYS A 105 13.70 -7.39 -6.50
N PHE A 106 12.53 -6.77 -6.60
CA PHE A 106 11.26 -7.47 -6.58
C PHE A 106 10.95 -8.02 -7.96
N THR A 107 10.52 -9.28 -8.01
CA THR A 107 10.10 -9.95 -9.24
C THR A 107 8.64 -10.36 -9.11
N LEU A 108 7.87 -10.09 -10.16
CA LEU A 108 6.47 -10.52 -10.25
C LEU A 108 6.41 -12.05 -10.21
N ILE A 109 5.53 -12.59 -9.37
CA ILE A 109 5.24 -14.01 -9.32
C ILE A 109 4.29 -14.33 -10.47
N THR A 110 4.84 -14.84 -11.57
CA THR A 110 4.10 -15.31 -12.74
C THR A 110 3.71 -16.78 -12.56
N GLY A 111 2.47 -17.16 -12.86
CA GLY A 111 2.02 -18.55 -12.78
C GLY A 111 0.56 -18.66 -12.37
N GLN A 112 0.20 -19.79 -11.76
CA GLN A 112 -1.17 -20.04 -11.31
C GLN A 112 -1.63 -19.03 -10.24
N PRO A 113 -2.90 -18.61 -10.29
CA PRO A 113 -3.48 -17.72 -9.28
C PRO A 113 -3.40 -18.36 -7.89
N PRO A 114 -3.31 -17.55 -6.81
CA PRO A 114 -3.28 -18.10 -5.46
C PRO A 114 -4.59 -18.85 -5.16
N GLU A 115 -4.47 -20.05 -4.62
CA GLU A 115 -5.63 -20.76 -4.07
C GLU A 115 -6.05 -20.11 -2.74
N ILE A 116 -7.36 -20.07 -2.47
CA ILE A 116 -7.88 -19.55 -1.20
C ILE A 116 -7.43 -20.45 -0.03
N LEU A 117 -7.41 -21.77 -0.26
CA LEU A 117 -7.03 -22.79 0.71
C LEU A 117 -5.55 -23.16 0.55
N GLY A 118 -4.66 -22.32 1.09
CA GLY A 118 -3.23 -22.55 1.05
C GLY A 118 -2.75 -23.76 1.86
N CYS A 119 -1.56 -24.24 1.54
CA CYS A 119 -0.84 -25.26 2.29
C CYS A 119 -0.07 -24.65 3.48
N ALA A 120 0.46 -25.50 4.37
CA ALA A 120 1.23 -25.05 5.54
C ALA A 120 2.45 -24.18 5.17
N ALA A 121 3.07 -24.41 4.01
CA ALA A 121 4.19 -23.60 3.52
C ALA A 121 3.77 -22.15 3.23
N ASP A 122 2.52 -21.93 2.82
CA ASP A 122 2.01 -20.58 2.54
C ASP A 122 1.91 -19.74 3.82
N LYS A 123 1.53 -20.37 4.95
CA LYS A 123 1.53 -19.73 6.27
C LYS A 123 2.93 -19.25 6.68
N ALA A 124 3.95 -20.09 6.49
CA ALA A 124 5.33 -19.72 6.79
C ALA A 124 5.84 -18.63 5.85
N ARG A 125 5.49 -18.71 4.56
CA ARG A 125 5.87 -17.72 3.54
C ARG A 125 5.26 -16.35 3.80
N LEU A 126 4.04 -16.29 4.35
CA LEU A 126 3.39 -15.03 4.76
C LEU A 126 4.29 -14.20 5.68
N PHE A 127 4.72 -14.77 6.82
CA PHE A 127 5.55 -14.04 7.78
C PHE A 127 6.95 -13.72 7.23
N ARG A 128 7.53 -14.65 6.47
CA ARG A 128 8.82 -14.43 5.80
C ARG A 128 8.76 -13.28 4.81
N ASN A 129 7.68 -13.18 4.02
CA ASN A 129 7.50 -12.10 3.06
C ASN A 129 7.34 -10.75 3.75
N ARG A 130 6.53 -10.67 4.81
CA ARG A 130 6.39 -9.45 5.63
C ARG A 130 7.75 -9.00 6.18
N PHE A 131 8.50 -9.92 6.78
CA PHE A 131 9.85 -9.64 7.28
C PHE A 131 10.78 -9.18 6.16
N GLN A 132 10.81 -9.87 5.03
CA GLN A 132 11.74 -9.61 3.94
C GLN A 132 11.54 -8.21 3.33
N ILE A 133 10.28 -7.75 3.17
CA ILE A 133 9.95 -6.40 2.70
C ILE A 133 10.49 -5.33 3.65
N ILE A 134 10.31 -5.52 4.95
CA ILE A 134 10.77 -4.55 5.95
C ILE A 134 12.29 -4.60 6.11
N HIS A 135 12.89 -5.79 6.12
CA HIS A 135 14.32 -5.99 6.26
C HIS A 135 15.10 -5.33 5.11
N GLN A 136 14.69 -5.55 3.85
CA GLN A 136 15.36 -4.91 2.71
C GLN A 136 15.23 -3.39 2.74
N ARG A 137 14.08 -2.86 3.20
CA ARG A 137 13.85 -1.41 3.32
C ARG A 137 14.71 -0.81 4.43
N THR A 138 14.77 -1.48 5.58
CA THR A 138 15.58 -1.07 6.73
C THR A 138 17.07 -1.08 6.39
N ALA A 139 17.56 -2.15 5.74
CA ALA A 139 18.96 -2.27 5.35
C ALA A 139 19.44 -1.20 4.34
N ARG A 140 18.51 -0.57 3.61
CA ARG A 140 18.81 0.52 2.68
C ARG A 140 18.79 1.90 3.32
N HIS A 141 18.12 2.02 4.46
CA HIS A 141 18.00 3.29 5.14
C HIS A 141 19.40 3.81 5.54
N PRO A 142 19.72 5.11 5.38
CA PRO A 142 21.08 5.63 5.57
C PRO A 142 21.75 5.29 6.91
N LEU A 143 20.94 5.14 7.97
CA LEU A 143 21.38 4.74 9.31
C LEU A 143 21.92 3.30 9.39
N PHE A 144 21.49 2.40 8.49
CA PHE A 144 21.85 0.98 8.48
C PHE A 144 22.68 0.57 7.26
N ALA A 145 22.68 1.39 6.21
CA ALA A 145 23.44 1.12 5.00
C ALA A 145 24.96 1.13 5.28
N PRO A 146 25.72 0.15 4.76
CA PRO A 146 27.17 0.10 4.94
C PRO A 146 27.83 1.35 4.34
N SER A 147 28.69 2.01 5.10
CA SER A 147 29.51 3.12 4.60
C SER A 147 30.73 2.58 3.87
N LEU A 148 31.08 3.16 2.72
CA LEU A 148 32.35 2.89 2.03
C LEU A 148 33.59 3.44 2.79
N SER A 149 33.39 4.16 3.89
CA SER A 149 34.41 4.89 4.65
C SER A 149 34.36 4.52 6.14
N GLU A 150 34.57 3.24 6.47
CA GLU A 150 34.82 2.79 7.86
C GLU A 150 36.28 3.04 8.30
N THR A 151 37.10 3.68 7.47
CA THR A 151 38.56 3.90 7.69
C THR A 151 38.96 5.33 8.07
N LEU A 152 38.04 6.28 8.22
CA LEU A 152 38.35 7.67 8.61
C LEU A 152 37.45 8.08 9.78
N GLY A 153 38.03 8.69 10.82
CA GLY A 153 37.48 8.87 12.18
C GLY A 153 36.13 9.60 12.35
N ASP A 154 35.80 9.93 13.59
CA ASP A 154 34.46 10.35 14.07
C ASP A 154 33.89 11.67 13.52
N LEU A 155 34.63 12.36 12.63
CA LEU A 155 34.23 13.62 12.03
C LEU A 155 33.89 13.43 10.54
N ASP A 156 32.86 14.11 10.06
CA ASP A 156 32.59 14.21 8.63
C ASP A 156 33.57 15.19 7.94
N GLU A 157 33.47 15.35 6.62
CA GLU A 157 34.32 16.28 5.84
C GLU A 157 34.14 17.75 6.27
N ASN A 158 33.09 18.06 7.04
CA ASN A 158 32.74 19.39 7.53
C ASN A 158 33.07 19.60 9.03
N GLY A 159 33.60 18.59 9.73
CA GLY A 159 33.91 18.67 11.16
C GLY A 159 32.70 18.47 12.10
N GLU A 160 31.56 18.00 11.58
CA GLU A 160 30.38 17.64 12.36
C GLU A 160 30.48 16.17 12.86
N PRO A 161 29.91 15.85 14.04
CA PRO A 161 29.88 14.48 14.54
C PRO A 161 29.11 13.58 13.58
N ARG A 162 29.75 12.51 13.09
CA ARG A 162 29.12 11.56 12.18
C ARG A 162 27.87 10.96 12.83
N VAL A 163 26.76 10.96 12.08
CA VAL A 163 25.49 10.33 12.50
C VAL A 163 25.75 8.87 12.92
N LYS A 164 25.34 8.50 14.15
CA LYS A 164 25.46 7.14 14.69
C LYS A 164 24.85 6.14 13.69
N LYS A 165 25.69 5.28 13.11
CA LYS A 165 25.26 4.18 12.26
C LYS A 165 24.99 2.94 13.10
N TYR A 166 23.99 2.18 12.69
CA TYR A 166 23.57 0.97 13.37
C TYR A 166 23.82 -0.24 12.46
N LYS A 167 24.36 -1.31 13.04
CA LYS A 167 24.58 -2.58 12.35
C LYS A 167 23.54 -3.59 12.80
N LEU A 168 22.63 -3.95 11.90
CA LEU A 168 21.67 -5.02 12.15
C LEU A 168 22.42 -6.33 12.42
N SER A 169 22.05 -6.99 13.51
CA SER A 169 22.56 -8.31 13.90
C SER A 169 21.42 -9.32 13.78
N PRO A 170 21.57 -10.40 12.99
CA PRO A 170 20.58 -11.46 12.94
C PRO A 170 20.56 -12.22 14.28
N VAL A 171 19.43 -12.85 14.59
CA VAL A 171 19.23 -13.56 15.86
C VAL A 171 20.26 -14.68 16.04
N GLU A 172 20.60 -15.43 14.98
CA GLU A 172 21.63 -16.47 15.03
C GLU A 172 22.98 -15.95 15.53
N LYS A 173 23.36 -14.72 15.19
CA LYS A 173 24.64 -14.14 15.62
C LYS A 173 24.67 -13.95 17.14
N LEU A 174 23.55 -13.55 17.74
CA LEU A 174 23.42 -13.45 19.19
C LEU A 174 23.53 -14.84 19.81
N LEU A 175 22.77 -15.81 19.31
CA LEU A 175 22.73 -17.18 19.84
C LEU A 175 24.07 -17.93 19.71
N CYS A 176 24.88 -17.61 18.71
CA CYS A 176 26.22 -18.15 18.53
C CYS A 176 27.30 -17.46 19.38
N THR A 177 27.00 -16.30 19.97
CA THR A 177 27.97 -15.55 20.77
C THR A 177 27.90 -15.97 22.23
N SER A 178 29.04 -16.40 22.78
CA SER A 178 29.15 -16.78 24.21
C SER A 178 29.52 -15.62 25.13
N SER A 179 30.00 -14.51 24.59
CA SER A 179 30.32 -13.29 25.34
C SER A 179 29.16 -12.29 25.33
N ARG A 180 29.12 -11.41 26.33
CA ARG A 180 28.20 -10.28 26.35
C ARG A 180 28.37 -9.40 25.09
N ILE A 181 27.26 -9.01 24.48
CA ILE A 181 27.20 -8.00 23.42
C ILE A 181 26.60 -6.74 24.02
N ALA A 182 27.39 -5.66 24.12
CA ALA A 182 26.95 -4.42 24.75
C ALA A 182 25.88 -3.67 23.95
N ASN A 183 26.04 -3.58 22.63
CA ASN A 183 25.16 -2.84 21.74
C ASN A 183 24.70 -3.75 20.60
N ALA A 184 23.59 -4.44 20.80
CA ALA A 184 22.92 -5.24 19.79
C ALA A 184 21.75 -4.45 19.19
N VAL A 185 21.64 -4.45 17.86
CA VAL A 185 20.47 -3.92 17.15
C VAL A 185 19.88 -5.03 16.30
N VAL A 186 18.64 -5.42 16.60
CA VAL A 186 17.95 -6.54 15.97
C VAL A 186 16.69 -6.05 15.31
N LEU A 187 16.49 -6.45 14.06
CA LEU A 187 15.21 -6.34 13.38
C LEU A 187 14.53 -7.70 13.44
N GLY A 188 13.31 -7.76 13.96
CA GLY A 188 12.59 -9.03 14.09
C GLY A 188 11.13 -8.83 14.41
N MET A 189 10.37 -9.91 14.27
CA MET A 189 8.96 -9.98 14.63
C MET A 189 8.85 -10.20 16.15
N LEU A 190 8.11 -9.33 16.81
CA LEU A 190 7.78 -9.47 18.23
C LEU A 190 6.77 -10.60 18.39
N THR A 191 7.04 -11.56 19.28
CA THR A 191 6.12 -12.68 19.55
C THR A 191 5.99 -12.96 21.04
N GLN A 192 4.81 -13.39 21.48
CA GLN A 192 4.58 -13.90 22.82
C GLN A 192 4.36 -15.42 22.82
N LEU A 193 5.45 -16.19 22.96
CA LEU A 193 5.40 -17.66 22.94
C LEU A 193 4.89 -18.28 24.25
N LYS A 194 5.07 -17.58 25.37
CA LYS A 194 4.58 -17.95 26.69
C LYS A 194 3.99 -16.70 27.34
N GLU A 195 2.97 -16.88 28.17
CA GLU A 195 2.36 -15.77 28.89
C GLU A 195 3.42 -14.97 29.67
N GLY A 196 3.42 -13.65 29.43
CA GLY A 196 4.38 -12.71 30.04
C GLY A 196 5.82 -12.79 29.52
N LYS A 197 6.15 -13.67 28.55
CA LYS A 197 7.49 -13.78 27.97
C LYS A 197 7.50 -13.44 26.49
N PHE A 198 8.15 -12.33 26.19
CA PHE A 198 8.31 -11.83 24.83
C PHE A 198 9.60 -12.33 24.19
N TYR A 199 9.54 -12.52 22.89
CA TYR A 199 10.66 -12.95 22.05
C TYR A 199 10.72 -12.04 20.82
N ILE A 200 11.91 -11.97 20.24
CA ILE A 200 12.11 -11.41 18.89
C ILE A 200 12.53 -12.55 17.97
N GLU A 201 11.82 -12.68 16.84
CA GLU A 201 12.01 -13.72 15.85
C GLU A 201 12.45 -13.14 14.50
N ASP A 202 13.46 -13.76 13.90
CA ASP A 202 13.81 -13.55 12.51
C ASP A 202 13.90 -14.93 11.80
N PRO A 203 14.19 -14.99 10.49
CA PRO A 203 14.33 -16.28 9.80
C PRO A 203 15.41 -17.22 10.34
N THR A 204 16.32 -16.73 11.19
CA THR A 204 17.49 -17.44 11.72
C THR A 204 17.27 -17.99 13.13
N GLY A 205 16.32 -17.44 13.90
CA GLY A 205 15.97 -17.97 15.21
C GLY A 205 15.08 -17.05 16.05
N ALA A 206 14.99 -17.38 17.34
CA ALA A 206 14.23 -16.62 18.34
C ALA A 206 15.10 -16.38 19.58
N VAL A 207 15.04 -15.17 20.15
CA VAL A 207 15.71 -14.83 21.42
C VAL A 207 14.72 -14.15 22.37
N GLN A 208 14.81 -14.50 23.67
CA GLN A 208 13.93 -13.93 24.68
C GLN A 208 14.30 -12.46 24.94
N LEU A 209 13.28 -11.62 25.07
CA LEU A 209 13.42 -10.21 25.44
C LEU A 209 13.18 -10.01 26.94
N ASP A 210 13.99 -9.15 27.55
CA ASP A 210 13.65 -8.49 28.81
C ASP A 210 13.23 -7.04 28.51
N LEU A 211 11.95 -6.74 28.75
CA LEU A 211 11.32 -5.45 28.46
C LEU A 211 11.23 -4.54 29.70
N SER A 212 11.78 -4.95 30.84
CA SER A 212 11.56 -4.28 32.13
C SER A 212 12.01 -2.81 32.13
N ASN A 213 13.05 -2.48 31.36
CA ASN A 213 13.61 -1.14 31.23
C ASN A 213 13.48 -0.55 29.81
N ALA A 214 12.64 -1.16 28.96
CA ALA A 214 12.53 -0.78 27.58
C ALA A 214 11.86 0.60 27.42
N SER A 215 12.50 1.47 26.63
CA SER A 215 11.87 2.69 26.12
C SER A 215 11.16 2.42 24.80
N TYR A 216 10.00 3.06 24.59
CA TYR A 216 9.19 2.85 23.39
C TYR A 216 9.14 4.11 22.55
N HIS A 217 9.56 4.02 21.30
CA HIS A 217 9.41 5.10 20.33
C HIS A 217 7.96 5.22 19.83
N ARG A 218 7.66 6.26 19.04
CA ARG A 218 6.31 6.44 18.49
C ARG A 218 5.92 5.27 17.58
N GLY A 219 4.82 4.61 17.94
CA GLY A 219 4.07 3.65 17.14
C GLY A 219 3.27 2.73 18.07
N LEU A 220 2.31 1.98 17.52
CA LEU A 220 1.72 0.82 18.19
C LEU A 220 2.61 -0.41 17.92
N HIS A 221 3.14 -1.01 18.98
CA HIS A 221 4.01 -2.19 18.93
C HIS A 221 3.17 -3.43 19.22
N THR A 222 2.59 -4.00 18.19
CA THR A 222 1.69 -5.15 18.31
C THR A 222 2.44 -6.48 18.36
N ASP A 223 1.82 -7.48 18.98
CA ASP A 223 2.22 -8.88 18.77
C ASP A 223 2.21 -9.21 17.27
N ASN A 224 3.20 -9.97 16.80
CA ASN A 224 3.57 -10.20 15.39
C ASN A 224 3.94 -8.93 14.58
N GLY A 225 4.10 -7.77 15.20
CA GLY A 225 4.67 -6.58 14.57
C GLY A 225 6.19 -6.72 14.42
N ILE A 226 6.75 -6.23 13.31
CA ILE A 226 8.19 -6.25 13.08
C ILE A 226 8.78 -4.98 13.68
N VAL A 227 9.73 -5.11 14.59
CA VAL A 227 10.30 -3.99 15.37
C VAL A 227 11.81 -3.98 15.29
N LEU A 228 12.38 -2.80 15.50
CA LEU A 228 13.79 -2.60 15.80
C LEU A 228 13.97 -2.60 17.32
N VAL A 229 14.88 -3.43 17.80
CA VAL A 229 15.25 -3.54 19.22
C VAL A 229 16.72 -3.18 19.37
N GLU A 230 17.01 -2.18 20.20
CA GLU A 230 18.36 -1.84 20.67
C GLU A 230 18.50 -2.30 22.13
N GLY A 231 19.63 -2.91 22.47
CA GLY A 231 19.88 -3.40 23.82
C GLY A 231 21.20 -4.14 23.99
N SER A 232 21.37 -4.75 25.16
CA SER A 232 22.52 -5.60 25.47
C SER A 232 22.11 -7.06 25.57
N TYR A 233 22.96 -7.97 25.11
CA TYR A 233 22.69 -9.41 25.10
C TYR A 233 23.68 -10.16 25.99
N GLU A 234 23.15 -10.97 26.90
CA GLU A 234 23.90 -11.80 27.84
C GLU A 234 23.02 -13.00 28.24
N ASP A 235 23.63 -14.18 28.40
CA ASP A 235 22.94 -15.39 28.88
C ASP A 235 21.64 -15.75 28.13
N ARG A 236 21.63 -15.60 26.80
CA ARG A 236 20.48 -15.89 25.92
C ARG A 236 19.27 -14.98 26.10
N ILE A 237 19.44 -13.86 26.80
CA ILE A 237 18.42 -12.83 26.98
C ILE A 237 18.93 -11.53 26.33
N LEU A 238 18.07 -10.89 25.56
CA LEU A 238 18.29 -9.54 25.05
C LEU A 238 17.59 -8.55 25.99
N TYR A 239 18.38 -7.82 26.78
CA TYR A 239 17.92 -6.75 27.65
C TYR A 239 17.69 -5.50 26.83
N VAL A 240 16.44 -5.09 26.72
CA VAL A 240 16.01 -4.06 25.77
C VAL A 240 16.14 -2.67 26.38
N ASP A 241 16.86 -1.80 25.69
CA ASP A 241 16.95 -0.37 26.00
C ASP A 241 15.90 0.43 25.22
N GLY A 242 15.66 0.06 23.95
CA GLY A 242 14.76 0.79 23.07
C GLY A 242 14.05 -0.09 22.05
N ILE A 243 12.75 0.15 21.85
CA ILE A 243 11.91 -0.47 20.81
C ILE A 243 11.35 0.60 19.89
N GLY A 244 11.54 0.42 18.59
CA GLY A 244 11.00 1.32 17.58
C GLY A 244 10.41 0.60 16.36
N GLN A 245 9.59 1.34 15.63
CA GLN A 245 9.13 0.92 14.32
C GLN A 245 10.30 0.92 13.32
N PRO A 246 10.34 -0.03 12.37
CA PRO A 246 11.31 -0.02 11.29
C PRO A 246 11.12 1.25 10.43
N PRO A 247 12.19 1.86 9.90
CA PRO A 247 12.08 3.08 9.12
C PRO A 247 11.19 2.85 7.89
N ALA A 248 10.20 3.73 7.73
CA ALA A 248 9.39 3.81 6.53
C ALA A 248 10.18 4.42 5.36
N GLU A 249 9.65 4.28 4.14
CA GLU A 249 10.29 4.78 2.92
C GLU A 249 9.24 5.48 2.05
N LEU A 250 9.65 6.57 1.38
CA LEU A 250 8.78 7.31 0.47
C LEU A 250 8.42 6.46 -0.76
N SER A 251 7.21 6.64 -1.28
CA SER A 251 6.72 5.92 -2.47
C SER A 251 7.67 6.06 -3.67
N LYS A 252 8.21 7.27 -3.90
CA LYS A 252 9.18 7.57 -4.97
C LYS A 252 10.45 6.74 -4.84
N THR A 253 10.97 6.58 -3.62
CA THR A 253 12.18 5.80 -3.34
C THR A 253 11.93 4.31 -3.57
N SER A 254 10.81 3.77 -3.07
CA SER A 254 10.48 2.36 -3.26
C SER A 254 10.30 1.98 -4.73
N ARG A 255 9.61 2.82 -5.49
CA ARG A 255 9.32 2.57 -6.92
C ARG A 255 10.56 2.51 -7.80
N ALA A 256 11.63 3.22 -7.45
CA ALA A 256 12.91 3.11 -8.16
C ALA A 256 13.43 1.66 -8.25
N TYR A 257 13.05 0.80 -7.29
CA TYR A 257 13.44 -0.61 -7.25
C TYR A 257 12.47 -1.56 -7.97
N PHE A 258 11.24 -1.10 -8.22
CA PHE A 258 10.24 -1.84 -9.01
C PHE A 258 10.28 -1.46 -10.50
N GLY A 259 10.85 -0.31 -10.84
CA GLY A 259 10.82 0.22 -12.21
C GLY A 259 9.42 0.71 -12.58
N ASN A 260 8.97 0.42 -13.80
CA ASN A 260 7.65 0.82 -14.30
C ASN A 260 6.56 -0.24 -14.08
N ILE A 261 6.85 -1.33 -13.34
CA ILE A 261 5.91 -2.42 -13.12
C ILE A 261 4.69 -1.92 -12.36
N ASN A 262 3.48 -2.33 -12.79
CA ASN A 262 2.27 -2.08 -12.03
C ASN A 262 2.24 -2.89 -10.72
N THR A 263 2.62 -2.25 -9.61
CA THR A 263 2.57 -2.84 -8.26
C THR A 263 1.19 -2.73 -7.61
N PHE A 264 0.34 -1.83 -8.11
CA PHE A 264 -0.95 -1.52 -7.51
C PHE A 264 -2.05 -2.47 -7.98
N GLY A 265 -1.95 -2.95 -9.22
CA GLY A 265 -2.93 -3.82 -9.88
C GLY A 265 -3.84 -3.04 -10.83
N GLY A 266 -4.87 -3.72 -11.34
CA GLY A 266 -5.78 -3.16 -12.33
C GLY A 266 -5.37 -3.49 -13.77
N PRO A 267 -6.06 -2.88 -14.75
CA PRO A 267 -5.95 -3.28 -16.16
C PRO A 267 -4.64 -2.86 -16.81
N SER A 268 -3.98 -1.80 -16.31
CA SER A 268 -2.74 -1.31 -16.91
C SER A 268 -1.57 -2.26 -16.69
N GLU A 269 -0.77 -2.48 -17.73
CA GLU A 269 0.48 -3.25 -17.65
C GLU A 269 1.56 -2.50 -16.84
N THR A 270 1.46 -1.18 -16.75
CA THR A 270 2.48 -0.30 -16.17
C THR A 270 1.95 0.55 -15.03
N CYS A 271 2.85 1.09 -14.22
CA CYS A 271 2.47 1.97 -13.11
C CYS A 271 2.00 3.33 -13.63
N LEU A 272 0.73 3.66 -13.37
CA LEU A 272 0.10 4.89 -13.85
C LEU A 272 0.50 6.16 -13.08
N LYS A 273 1.24 6.04 -11.96
CA LYS A 273 1.79 7.17 -11.20
C LYS A 273 2.62 8.13 -12.05
N ASN A 274 3.25 7.63 -13.11
CA ASN A 274 4.13 8.41 -13.97
C ASN A 274 3.45 8.88 -15.27
N SER A 275 2.15 8.63 -15.47
CA SER A 275 1.45 9.10 -16.68
C SER A 275 1.26 10.61 -16.64
N ALA A 276 1.96 11.31 -17.54
CA ALA A 276 1.85 12.76 -17.67
C ALA A 276 0.44 13.20 -18.10
N LYS A 277 -0.25 12.38 -18.90
CA LYS A 277 -1.62 12.66 -19.34
C LYS A 277 -2.61 12.54 -18.20
N LEU A 278 -2.59 11.44 -17.45
CA LEU A 278 -3.48 11.27 -16.30
C LEU A 278 -3.21 12.34 -15.24
N LEU A 279 -1.95 12.75 -15.05
CA LEU A 279 -1.59 13.86 -14.16
C LEU A 279 -2.22 15.19 -14.62
N LYS A 280 -2.28 15.45 -15.93
CA LYS A 280 -2.94 16.64 -16.47
C LYS A 280 -4.44 16.61 -16.23
N ILE A 281 -5.09 15.46 -16.43
CA ILE A 281 -6.52 15.28 -16.16
C ILE A 281 -6.81 15.50 -14.67
N GLU A 282 -6.03 14.88 -13.81
CA GLU A 282 -6.12 14.99 -12.35
C GLU A 282 -6.03 16.44 -11.88
N LYS A 283 -5.05 17.19 -12.40
CA LYS A 283 -4.87 18.61 -12.07
C LYS A 283 -5.94 19.53 -12.67
N SER A 284 -6.51 19.16 -13.82
CA SER A 284 -7.56 19.96 -14.46
C SER A 284 -8.93 19.81 -13.79
N ASN A 285 -9.13 18.73 -13.03
CA ASN A 285 -10.37 18.45 -12.33
C ASN A 285 -10.29 18.96 -10.87
N GLU A 286 -10.16 20.29 -10.71
CA GLU A 286 -9.95 20.92 -9.41
C GLU A 286 -11.11 20.64 -8.44
N ASP A 287 -12.35 20.64 -8.94
CA ASP A 287 -13.57 20.36 -8.17
C ASP A 287 -13.86 18.86 -8.00
N GLY A 288 -12.99 17.99 -8.52
CA GLY A 288 -13.16 16.54 -8.44
C GLY A 288 -13.04 16.06 -7.00
N MET A 289 -14.05 15.35 -6.50
CA MET A 289 -14.07 14.85 -5.13
C MET A 289 -14.50 13.38 -5.04
N ILE A 290 -13.97 12.64 -4.06
CA ILE A 290 -14.35 11.27 -3.72
C ILE A 290 -14.86 11.25 -2.28
N ILE A 291 -16.06 10.73 -2.08
CA ILE A 291 -16.75 10.75 -0.79
C ILE A 291 -16.63 9.37 -0.13
N PHE A 292 -16.26 9.33 1.15
CA PHE A 292 -16.08 8.11 1.92
C PHE A 292 -16.98 8.09 3.15
N ILE A 293 -17.82 7.05 3.25
CA ILE A 293 -18.84 6.92 4.30
C ILE A 293 -18.76 5.49 4.83
N ALA A 294 -18.69 5.30 6.15
CA ALA A 294 -18.60 3.98 6.77
C ALA A 294 -19.79 3.68 7.68
N ASP A 295 -20.06 2.39 7.91
CA ASP A 295 -21.21 1.89 8.69
C ASP A 295 -22.53 2.48 8.20
N VAL A 296 -22.79 2.37 6.89
CA VAL A 296 -24.00 2.87 6.24
C VAL A 296 -25.20 1.98 6.58
N TRP A 297 -25.72 2.08 7.81
CA TRP A 297 -26.83 1.27 8.33
C TRP A 297 -28.15 1.60 7.62
N LEU A 298 -28.43 0.90 6.52
CA LEU A 298 -29.60 1.14 5.66
C LEU A 298 -30.93 0.75 6.34
N ASP A 299 -30.88 0.07 7.48
CA ASP A 299 -32.03 -0.23 8.33
C ASP A 299 -32.44 0.93 9.25
N HIS A 300 -31.61 1.97 9.39
CA HIS A 300 -31.92 3.14 10.19
C HIS A 300 -32.57 4.25 9.35
N LEU A 301 -33.76 4.72 9.74
CA LEU A 301 -34.50 5.74 8.99
C LEU A 301 -33.70 7.04 8.82
N LYS A 302 -33.09 7.53 9.92
CA LYS A 302 -32.23 8.72 9.88
C LYS A 302 -31.07 8.60 8.89
N VAL A 303 -30.48 7.41 8.72
CA VAL A 303 -29.38 7.23 7.74
C VAL A 303 -29.91 7.43 6.33
N MET A 304 -31.09 6.89 6.00
CA MET A 304 -31.71 7.09 4.69
C MET A 304 -32.12 8.54 4.42
N GLU A 305 -32.59 9.27 5.44
CA GLU A 305 -32.89 10.70 5.37
C GLU A 305 -31.61 11.52 5.12
N LYS A 306 -30.52 11.21 5.83
CA LYS A 306 -29.24 11.90 5.68
C LYS A 306 -28.56 11.59 4.36
N LEU A 307 -28.70 10.38 3.83
CA LEU A 307 -28.27 10.05 2.47
C LEU A 307 -29.06 10.86 1.42
N ARG A 308 -30.36 11.08 1.61
CA ARG A 308 -31.15 11.96 0.74
C ARG A 308 -30.60 13.39 0.75
N ALA A 309 -30.41 13.97 1.94
CA ALA A 309 -29.84 15.30 2.09
C ALA A 309 -28.44 15.42 1.48
N MET A 310 -27.61 14.38 1.64
CA MET A 310 -26.29 14.29 0.99
C MET A 310 -26.41 14.36 -0.53
N PHE A 311 -27.27 13.54 -1.13
CA PHE A 311 -27.46 13.52 -2.58
C PHE A 311 -27.97 14.87 -3.10
N GLU A 312 -28.90 15.51 -2.39
CA GLU A 312 -29.37 16.86 -2.71
C GLU A 312 -28.25 17.89 -2.67
N GLY A 313 -27.40 17.86 -1.63
CA GLY A 313 -26.25 18.76 -1.49
C GLY A 313 -25.23 18.63 -2.63
N PHE A 314 -25.03 17.42 -3.15
CA PHE A 314 -24.06 17.15 -4.23
C PHE A 314 -24.65 17.25 -5.64
N LEU A 315 -25.93 17.61 -5.82
CA LEU A 315 -26.50 17.80 -7.16
C LEU A 315 -25.80 18.91 -7.96
N GLY A 316 -25.38 19.98 -7.29
CA GLY A 316 -24.68 21.10 -7.92
C GLY A 316 -23.24 20.78 -8.31
N CYS A 317 -22.58 19.89 -7.58
CA CYS A 317 -21.19 19.46 -7.77
C CYS A 317 -21.06 17.93 -7.64
N PRO A 318 -21.54 17.15 -8.64
CA PRO A 318 -21.50 15.69 -8.56
C PRO A 318 -20.07 15.16 -8.35
N PRO A 319 -19.85 14.32 -7.32
CA PRO A 319 -18.53 13.78 -7.03
C PRO A 319 -18.09 12.76 -8.09
N ILE A 320 -16.79 12.47 -8.14
CA ILE A 320 -16.22 11.37 -8.94
C ILE A 320 -16.82 10.04 -8.48
N ALA A 321 -16.85 9.80 -7.16
CA ALA A 321 -17.39 8.57 -6.60
C ALA A 321 -17.91 8.74 -5.17
N PHE A 322 -18.94 7.96 -4.83
CA PHE A 322 -19.35 7.65 -3.46
C PHE A 322 -18.83 6.26 -3.10
N VAL A 323 -18.03 6.17 -2.04
CA VAL A 323 -17.50 4.93 -1.48
C VAL A 323 -18.25 4.62 -0.19
N PHE A 324 -19.27 3.78 -0.30
CA PHE A 324 -20.05 3.28 0.83
C PHE A 324 -19.37 2.03 1.40
N MET A 325 -18.92 2.13 2.64
CA MET A 325 -18.32 1.03 3.37
C MET A 325 -19.33 0.51 4.40
N GLY A 326 -19.44 -0.81 4.49
CA GLY A 326 -20.28 -1.48 5.48
C GLY A 326 -19.84 -1.18 6.92
N ASP A 327 -20.48 -1.73 7.94
CA ASP A 327 -21.60 -2.68 7.81
C ASP A 327 -22.86 -1.99 7.27
N PHE A 328 -23.64 -2.68 6.42
CA PHE A 328 -24.83 -2.08 5.78
C PHE A 328 -26.13 -2.27 6.57
N LEU A 329 -26.08 -3.09 7.63
CA LEU A 329 -27.12 -3.20 8.65
C LEU A 329 -26.52 -2.89 10.02
N SER A 330 -27.32 -2.30 10.90
CA SER A 330 -26.89 -1.96 12.27
C SER A 330 -26.56 -3.18 13.14
N GLY A 331 -27.05 -4.36 12.77
CA GLY A 331 -26.85 -5.60 13.51
C GLY A 331 -26.96 -6.87 12.68
N GLN A 332 -26.52 -7.99 13.28
CA GLN A 332 -26.63 -9.31 12.68
C GLN A 332 -28.02 -9.90 12.94
N LEU A 333 -28.69 -10.36 11.87
CA LEU A 333 -30.06 -10.87 11.93
C LEU A 333 -30.14 -12.40 11.72
N GLY A 334 -29.00 -13.10 11.82
CA GLY A 334 -28.92 -14.53 11.58
C GLY A 334 -29.43 -14.91 10.18
N ALA A 335 -30.36 -15.86 10.11
CA ALA A 335 -30.87 -16.41 8.84
C ALA A 335 -31.59 -15.37 7.95
N SER A 336 -32.18 -14.31 8.51
CA SER A 336 -32.89 -13.29 7.73
C SER A 336 -31.98 -12.17 7.23
N HIS A 337 -30.70 -12.14 7.63
CA HIS A 337 -29.79 -11.02 7.35
C HIS A 337 -29.65 -10.71 5.85
N CYS A 338 -29.45 -11.73 5.00
CA CYS A 338 -29.35 -11.54 3.55
C CYS A 338 -30.67 -11.01 2.94
N SER A 339 -31.82 -11.50 3.41
CA SER A 339 -33.13 -11.08 2.89
C SER A 339 -33.46 -9.65 3.28
N GLU A 340 -33.17 -9.26 4.52
CA GLU A 340 -33.37 -7.88 4.98
C GLU A 340 -32.43 -6.91 4.27
N LEU A 341 -31.14 -7.26 4.16
CA LEU A 341 -30.16 -6.44 3.44
C LEU A 341 -30.54 -6.25 1.97
N ARG A 342 -31.05 -7.29 1.31
CA ARG A 342 -31.59 -7.19 -0.06
C ARG A 342 -32.74 -6.17 -0.15
N LEU A 343 -33.65 -6.18 0.82
CA LEU A 343 -34.75 -5.21 0.89
C LEU A 343 -34.23 -3.77 1.10
N LYS A 344 -33.21 -3.59 1.94
CA LYS A 344 -32.60 -2.27 2.16
C LYS A 344 -31.85 -1.75 0.94
N PHE A 345 -31.10 -2.61 0.25
CA PHE A 345 -30.47 -2.25 -1.02
C PHE A 345 -31.46 -1.89 -2.11
N LYS A 346 -32.62 -2.57 -2.17
CA LYS A 346 -33.73 -2.17 -3.04
C LYS A 346 -34.17 -0.73 -2.75
N ARG A 347 -34.39 -0.37 -1.48
CA ARG A 347 -34.78 0.98 -1.06
C ARG A 347 -33.70 2.03 -1.38
N LEU A 348 -32.42 1.70 -1.18
CA LEU A 348 -31.32 2.57 -1.57
C LEU A 348 -31.30 2.81 -3.09
N GLY A 349 -31.50 1.77 -3.89
CA GLY A 349 -31.63 1.91 -5.34
C GLY A 349 -32.82 2.79 -5.75
N GLU A 350 -33.96 2.67 -5.06
CA GLU A 350 -35.14 3.53 -5.30
C GLU A 350 -34.88 4.99 -4.92
N LEU A 351 -34.02 5.25 -3.93
CA LEU A 351 -33.57 6.60 -3.59
C LEU A 351 -32.62 7.16 -4.66
N LEU A 352 -31.61 6.40 -5.07
CA LEU A 352 -30.60 6.86 -6.03
C LEU A 352 -31.20 7.21 -7.40
N VAL A 353 -32.19 6.44 -7.87
CA VAL A 353 -32.88 6.72 -9.15
C VAL A 353 -33.62 8.07 -9.16
N GLN A 354 -33.92 8.65 -7.99
CA GLN A 354 -34.50 10.00 -7.91
C GLN A 354 -33.48 11.10 -8.29
N TYR A 355 -32.19 10.77 -8.35
CA TYR A 355 -31.08 11.69 -8.66
C TYR A 355 -30.34 11.26 -9.94
N PRO A 356 -30.97 11.34 -11.13
CA PRO A 356 -30.42 10.80 -12.38
C PRO A 356 -29.04 11.38 -12.73
N LEU A 357 -28.80 12.66 -12.43
CA LEU A 357 -27.52 13.33 -12.66
C LEU A 357 -26.37 12.65 -11.89
N LEU A 358 -26.61 12.23 -10.64
CA LEU A 358 -25.61 11.52 -9.85
C LEU A 358 -25.40 10.10 -10.37
N THR A 359 -26.48 9.40 -10.76
CA THR A 359 -26.37 8.06 -11.34
C THR A 359 -25.64 8.04 -12.69
N GLU A 360 -25.67 9.15 -13.44
CA GLU A 360 -24.95 9.27 -14.71
C GLU A 360 -23.47 9.64 -14.51
N LYS A 361 -23.18 10.59 -13.60
CA LYS A 361 -21.84 11.18 -13.46
C LYS A 361 -20.97 10.55 -12.38
N CYS A 362 -21.56 9.95 -11.35
CA CYS A 362 -20.84 9.44 -10.19
C CYS A 362 -20.69 7.91 -10.27
N HIS A 363 -19.59 7.40 -9.72
CA HIS A 363 -19.45 5.97 -9.42
C HIS A 363 -19.95 5.66 -8.00
N PHE A 364 -20.70 4.57 -7.83
CA PHE A 364 -21.15 4.11 -6.51
C PHE A 364 -20.45 2.81 -6.14
N ILE A 365 -19.52 2.88 -5.20
CA ILE A 365 -18.64 1.78 -4.82
C ILE A 365 -19.06 1.27 -3.44
N PHE A 366 -19.30 -0.03 -3.34
CA PHE A 366 -19.76 -0.68 -2.12
C PHE A 366 -18.71 -1.66 -1.61
N VAL A 367 -18.17 -1.40 -0.41
CA VAL A 367 -17.14 -2.21 0.24
C VAL A 367 -17.78 -2.93 1.44
N PRO A 368 -17.77 -4.28 1.50
CA PRO A 368 -18.42 -5.01 2.58
C PRO A 368 -17.66 -4.86 3.91
N GLY A 369 -18.38 -4.60 5.00
CA GLY A 369 -17.86 -4.57 6.36
C GLY A 369 -17.82 -5.94 7.05
N PRO A 370 -17.20 -6.06 8.24
CA PRO A 370 -17.03 -7.32 8.99
C PRO A 370 -18.33 -8.06 9.35
N GLY A 371 -19.44 -7.33 9.50
CA GLY A 371 -20.78 -7.85 9.82
C GLY A 371 -21.58 -8.32 8.60
N ASP A 372 -21.21 -7.88 7.39
CA ASP A 372 -21.94 -8.17 6.16
C ASP A 372 -21.77 -9.62 5.65
N PRO A 373 -22.72 -10.15 4.84
CA PRO A 373 -22.74 -11.53 4.37
C PRO A 373 -21.81 -11.78 3.17
N ALA A 374 -20.62 -11.15 3.15
CA ALA A 374 -19.66 -11.30 2.05
C ALA A 374 -18.90 -12.64 2.10
N GLY A 375 -18.78 -13.26 3.28
CA GLY A 375 -18.01 -14.50 3.47
C GLY A 375 -17.59 -14.68 4.92
N PRO A 376 -16.67 -15.60 5.24
CA PRO A 376 -16.11 -15.69 6.58
C PRO A 376 -15.38 -14.40 6.97
N LYS A 377 -15.17 -14.17 8.27
CA LYS A 377 -14.43 -13.02 8.82
C LYS A 377 -12.91 -13.19 8.62
N ILE A 378 -12.48 -13.36 7.38
CA ILE A 378 -11.10 -13.59 6.94
C ILE A 378 -10.81 -12.63 5.79
N LEU A 379 -9.67 -11.95 5.82
CA LEU A 379 -9.26 -11.02 4.76
C LEU A 379 -8.40 -11.74 3.69
N PRO A 380 -8.44 -11.30 2.42
CA PRO A 380 -9.45 -10.40 1.85
C PRO A 380 -10.85 -11.04 1.80
N ARG A 381 -11.88 -10.20 1.92
CA ARG A 381 -13.28 -10.61 1.76
C ARG A 381 -13.75 -10.32 0.33
N PRO A 382 -14.51 -11.25 -0.29
CA PRO A 382 -15.08 -11.02 -1.61
C PRO A 382 -16.20 -9.97 -1.53
N PRO A 383 -16.71 -9.52 -2.68
CA PRO A 383 -17.85 -8.60 -2.71
C PRO A 383 -19.12 -9.21 -2.11
N LEU A 384 -20.10 -8.37 -1.84
CA LEU A 384 -21.42 -8.83 -1.40
C LEU A 384 -22.03 -9.81 -2.42
N PRO A 385 -22.74 -10.86 -1.96
CA PRO A 385 -23.33 -11.85 -2.86
C PRO A 385 -24.33 -11.22 -3.83
N LYS A 386 -24.32 -11.69 -5.09
CA LYS A 386 -25.24 -11.19 -6.14
C LYS A 386 -26.70 -11.20 -5.72
N PHE A 387 -27.14 -12.20 -4.96
CA PHE A 387 -28.51 -12.28 -4.44
C PHE A 387 -28.92 -11.04 -3.61
N VAL A 388 -27.99 -10.52 -2.80
CA VAL A 388 -28.23 -9.37 -1.93
C VAL A 388 -28.26 -8.07 -2.75
N THR A 389 -27.40 -7.96 -3.76
CA THR A 389 -27.16 -6.71 -4.50
C THR A 389 -27.97 -6.60 -5.78
N GLU A 390 -28.63 -7.67 -6.22
CA GLU A 390 -29.38 -7.76 -7.48
C GLU A 390 -30.38 -6.60 -7.67
N GLU A 391 -31.16 -6.28 -6.63
CA GLU A 391 -32.20 -5.25 -6.70
C GLU A 391 -31.63 -3.83 -6.79
N LEU A 392 -30.45 -3.59 -6.22
CA LEU A 392 -29.71 -2.34 -6.38
C LEU A 392 -29.17 -2.25 -7.81
N LEU A 393 -28.50 -3.30 -8.30
CA LEU A 393 -27.86 -3.31 -9.62
C LEU A 393 -28.87 -3.21 -10.77
N LYS A 394 -30.10 -3.70 -10.60
CA LYS A 394 -31.20 -3.48 -11.55
C LYS A 394 -31.56 -2.00 -11.72
N ARG A 395 -31.37 -1.20 -10.67
CA ARG A 395 -31.75 0.23 -10.62
C ARG A 395 -30.57 1.16 -10.90
N VAL A 396 -29.40 0.77 -10.42
CA VAL A 396 -28.14 1.53 -10.52
C VAL A 396 -27.09 0.60 -11.16
N PRO A 397 -27.12 0.42 -12.50
CA PRO A 397 -26.30 -0.58 -13.18
C PRO A 397 -24.80 -0.27 -13.17
N ASN A 398 -24.42 0.98 -12.90
CA ASN A 398 -23.03 1.42 -12.76
C ASN A 398 -22.48 1.27 -11.33
N ALA A 399 -23.25 0.73 -10.38
CA ALA A 399 -22.75 0.45 -9.03
C ALA A 399 -21.73 -0.71 -9.03
N ILE A 400 -20.67 -0.56 -8.27
CA ILE A 400 -19.53 -1.48 -8.22
C ILE A 400 -19.49 -2.15 -6.84
N MET A 401 -19.64 -3.48 -6.82
CA MET A 401 -19.46 -4.27 -5.61
C MET A 401 -17.98 -4.64 -5.47
N ALA A 402 -17.28 -3.99 -4.55
CA ALA A 402 -15.85 -4.16 -4.34
C ALA A 402 -15.53 -5.23 -3.27
N THR A 403 -14.28 -5.65 -3.20
CA THR A 403 -13.75 -6.50 -2.12
C THR A 403 -13.44 -5.68 -0.87
N ASN A 404 -13.11 -6.33 0.24
CA ASN A 404 -12.55 -5.67 1.42
C ASN A 404 -11.24 -6.36 1.86
N PRO A 405 -10.07 -5.69 1.78
CA PRO A 405 -9.86 -4.35 1.24
C PRO A 405 -10.13 -4.28 -0.27
N CYS A 406 -10.16 -3.07 -0.83
CA CYS A 406 -10.05 -2.82 -2.26
C CYS A 406 -9.06 -1.69 -2.54
N ARG A 407 -8.68 -1.55 -3.80
CA ARG A 407 -7.76 -0.52 -4.28
C ARG A 407 -8.49 0.34 -5.31
N LEU A 408 -8.48 1.66 -5.14
CA LEU A 408 -9.01 2.60 -6.11
C LEU A 408 -7.82 3.29 -6.78
N GLN A 409 -7.76 3.19 -8.09
CA GLN A 409 -6.79 3.92 -8.91
C GLN A 409 -7.55 5.06 -9.59
N TYR A 410 -7.24 6.30 -9.21
CA TYR A 410 -7.80 7.49 -9.83
C TYR A 410 -6.67 8.30 -10.46
N CYS A 411 -6.66 8.40 -11.80
CA CYS A 411 -5.57 9.01 -12.55
C CYS A 411 -4.20 8.45 -12.10
N THR A 412 -3.33 9.30 -11.54
CA THR A 412 -1.99 8.90 -11.07
C THR A 412 -1.95 8.50 -9.60
N GLN A 413 -3.11 8.52 -8.93
CA GLN A 413 -3.22 8.27 -7.50
C GLN A 413 -3.69 6.86 -7.17
N GLU A 414 -3.11 6.36 -6.09
CA GLU A 414 -3.35 5.05 -5.54
C GLU A 414 -4.01 5.21 -4.17
N ILE A 415 -5.23 4.69 -4.02
CA ILE A 415 -6.03 4.80 -2.80
C ILE A 415 -6.36 3.38 -2.31
N VAL A 416 -5.99 3.05 -1.08
CA VAL A 416 -6.31 1.76 -0.47
C VAL A 416 -7.46 1.93 0.51
N VAL A 417 -8.52 1.15 0.36
CA VAL A 417 -9.72 1.22 1.21
C VAL A 417 -9.89 -0.09 1.96
N ILE A 418 -10.06 -0.01 3.28
CA ILE A 418 -10.34 -1.16 4.13
C ILE A 418 -11.44 -0.81 5.14
N ARG A 419 -12.40 -1.72 5.31
CA ARG A 419 -13.41 -1.66 6.36
C ARG A 419 -13.13 -2.72 7.41
N GLU A 420 -12.47 -2.35 8.49
CA GLU A 420 -12.12 -3.25 9.59
C GLU A 420 -11.78 -2.44 10.84
N ASP A 421 -12.06 -2.98 12.03
CA ASP A 421 -11.84 -2.30 13.32
C ASP A 421 -10.36 -2.42 13.76
N LEU A 422 -9.44 -2.01 12.88
CA LEU A 422 -7.98 -2.16 13.00
C LEU A 422 -7.35 -1.35 14.14
N VAL A 423 -7.72 -0.09 14.33
CA VAL A 423 -7.20 0.79 15.40
C VAL A 423 -7.46 0.13 16.74
N THR A 424 -8.71 -0.30 16.96
CA THR A 424 -9.10 -0.97 18.21
C THR A 424 -8.38 -2.31 18.38
N LYS A 425 -8.25 -3.12 17.31
CA LYS A 425 -7.50 -4.38 17.34
C LYS A 425 -6.02 -4.17 17.67
N MET A 426 -5.37 -3.15 17.10
CA MET A 426 -3.98 -2.83 17.40
C MET A 426 -3.80 -2.33 18.83
N CYS A 427 -4.68 -1.45 19.32
CA CYS A 427 -4.61 -0.98 20.71
C CYS A 427 -4.71 -2.14 21.71
N ARG A 428 -5.57 -3.14 21.44
CA ARG A 428 -5.73 -4.32 22.32
C ARG A 428 -4.55 -5.30 22.28
N ASN A 429 -3.78 -5.30 21.20
CA ASN A 429 -2.64 -6.22 20.99
C ASN A 429 -1.29 -5.51 21.10
N ASN A 430 -1.30 -4.25 21.53
CA ASN A 430 -0.11 -3.46 21.72
C ASN A 430 0.56 -3.85 23.04
N ILE A 431 1.88 -4.08 23.03
CA ILE A 431 2.61 -4.51 24.23
C ILE A 431 2.84 -3.37 25.23
N HIS A 432 2.78 -2.12 24.77
CA HIS A 432 2.95 -0.93 25.60
C HIS A 432 2.14 0.23 25.04
N PHE A 433 1.16 0.73 25.80
CA PHE A 433 0.32 1.84 25.37
C PHE A 433 1.15 3.13 25.26
N PRO A 434 1.07 3.90 24.16
CA PRO A 434 1.86 5.12 24.02
C PRO A 434 1.56 6.12 25.14
N SER A 435 2.60 6.76 25.70
CA SER A 435 2.47 7.79 26.73
C SER A 435 2.11 9.16 26.17
N ASP A 436 2.52 9.44 24.93
CA ASP A 436 2.45 10.76 24.30
C ASP A 436 2.03 10.63 22.84
N GLY A 437 1.25 11.58 22.35
CA GLY A 437 0.78 11.64 20.97
C GLY A 437 -0.60 11.02 20.75
N GLU A 438 -1.24 11.41 19.66
CA GLU A 438 -2.59 10.96 19.33
C GLU A 438 -2.56 9.55 18.74
N ILE A 439 -3.49 8.69 19.16
CA ILE A 439 -3.58 7.29 18.69
C ILE A 439 -3.62 7.17 17.15
N PRO A 440 -4.35 8.02 16.41
CA PRO A 440 -4.29 8.06 14.94
C PRO A 440 -2.87 8.21 14.36
N ASP A 441 -2.02 9.04 14.95
CA ASP A 441 -0.64 9.24 14.47
C ASP A 441 0.23 8.01 14.73
N HIS A 442 0.05 7.36 15.89
CA HIS A 442 0.70 6.09 16.20
C HIS A 442 0.24 4.99 15.23
N PHE A 443 -1.06 4.93 14.95
CA PHE A 443 -1.66 3.97 14.03
C PHE A 443 -1.13 4.14 12.60
N ALA A 444 -1.18 5.36 12.05
CA ALA A 444 -0.70 5.65 10.70
C ALA A 444 0.79 5.32 10.56
N ARG A 445 1.61 5.71 11.54
CA ARG A 445 3.02 5.36 11.59
C ARG A 445 3.24 3.85 11.61
N THR A 446 2.46 3.11 12.40
CA THR A 446 2.58 1.65 12.47
C THR A 446 2.24 1.00 11.12
N ILE A 447 1.08 1.24 10.51
CA ILE A 447 0.73 0.54 9.25
C ILE A 447 1.68 0.86 8.10
N ILE A 448 2.19 2.09 8.04
CA ILE A 448 3.17 2.55 7.03
C ILE A 448 4.55 1.92 7.29
N SER A 449 4.99 1.91 8.55
CA SER A 449 6.25 1.25 8.93
C SER A 449 6.17 -0.27 8.80
N GLN A 450 5.01 -0.87 9.02
CA GLN A 450 4.83 -2.31 8.79
C GLN A 450 4.60 -2.66 7.32
N ALA A 451 4.43 -1.65 6.45
CA ALA A 451 4.13 -1.83 5.03
C ALA A 451 2.92 -2.76 4.79
N HIS A 452 1.95 -2.75 5.71
CA HIS A 452 0.88 -3.72 5.78
C HIS A 452 -0.32 -3.14 6.54
N LEU A 453 -1.55 -3.39 6.06
CA LEU A 453 -2.78 -2.88 6.68
C LEU A 453 -3.04 -3.46 8.09
N ALA A 454 -2.76 -4.76 8.27
CA ALA A 454 -3.04 -5.49 9.51
C ALA A 454 -1.80 -6.25 10.05
N PRO A 455 -0.78 -5.54 10.59
CA PRO A 455 0.36 -6.13 11.30
C PRO A 455 -0.06 -6.72 12.66
N LEU A 456 -0.91 -7.74 12.60
CA LEU A 456 -1.51 -8.40 13.74
C LEU A 456 -1.34 -9.92 13.62
N PRO A 457 -1.48 -10.67 14.73
CA PRO A 457 -1.52 -12.12 14.69
C PRO A 457 -2.72 -12.63 13.89
N LEU A 458 -2.56 -13.79 13.23
CA LEU A 458 -3.64 -14.42 12.46
C LEU A 458 -4.84 -14.84 13.32
N SER A 459 -4.65 -15.01 14.63
CA SER A 459 -5.72 -15.25 15.60
C SER A 459 -6.60 -14.02 15.85
N VAL A 460 -6.05 -12.83 15.67
CA VAL A 460 -6.73 -11.54 15.86
C VAL A 460 -7.33 -11.03 14.55
N CYS A 461 -6.54 -11.13 13.48
CA CYS A 461 -6.93 -10.74 12.13
C CYS A 461 -6.62 -11.88 11.15
N PRO A 462 -7.57 -12.80 10.94
CA PRO A 462 -7.38 -13.91 10.01
C PRO A 462 -7.17 -13.43 8.57
N VAL A 463 -6.18 -14.01 7.90
CA VAL A 463 -5.85 -13.71 6.50
C VAL A 463 -5.69 -15.02 5.72
N TYR A 464 -6.21 -15.08 4.50
CA TYR A 464 -5.91 -16.16 3.56
C TYR A 464 -4.42 -16.12 3.19
N TRP A 465 -3.65 -17.13 3.62
CA TRP A 465 -2.20 -17.06 3.57
C TRP A 465 -1.62 -16.76 2.18
N PRO A 466 -2.14 -17.38 1.08
CA PRO A 466 -1.65 -17.10 -0.27
C PRO A 466 -1.98 -15.69 -0.79
N MET A 467 -2.85 -14.95 -0.09
CA MET A 467 -3.41 -13.65 -0.49
C MET A 467 -2.99 -12.49 0.42
N ASP A 468 -2.00 -12.70 1.30
CA ASP A 468 -1.47 -11.65 2.20
C ASP A 468 -1.01 -10.38 1.46
N SER A 469 -0.53 -10.53 0.22
CA SER A 469 -0.10 -9.43 -0.64
C SER A 469 -1.18 -8.38 -0.89
N ALA A 470 -2.46 -8.77 -0.83
CA ALA A 470 -3.57 -7.84 -1.00
C ALA A 470 -3.67 -6.81 0.13
N LEU A 471 -3.09 -7.09 1.29
CA LEU A 471 -3.05 -6.21 2.45
C LEU A 471 -1.74 -5.40 2.54
N GLN A 472 -0.82 -5.58 1.58
CA GLN A 472 0.46 -4.87 1.56
C GLN A 472 0.30 -3.42 1.14
N LEU A 473 1.10 -2.56 1.77
CA LEU A 473 1.22 -1.11 1.52
C LEU A 473 2.63 -0.77 0.98
N TYR A 474 3.14 -1.61 0.07
CA TYR A 474 4.47 -1.45 -0.51
C TYR A 474 4.44 -1.68 -2.03
N PRO A 475 4.77 -0.66 -2.86
CA PRO A 475 5.04 0.74 -2.49
C PRO A 475 3.89 1.43 -1.77
N LEU A 476 4.20 2.54 -1.09
CA LEU A 476 3.20 3.29 -0.32
C LEU A 476 2.19 3.99 -1.26
N PRO A 477 0.87 3.91 -0.98
CA PRO A 477 -0.17 4.62 -1.74
C PRO A 477 -0.21 6.12 -1.40
N ASP A 478 -1.03 6.90 -2.10
CA ASP A 478 -1.26 8.32 -1.77
C ASP A 478 -2.21 8.46 -0.57
N LEU A 479 -3.22 7.59 -0.49
CA LEU A 479 -4.26 7.64 0.54
C LEU A 479 -4.59 6.23 1.05
N ILE A 480 -4.71 6.09 2.36
CA ILE A 480 -5.23 4.90 3.04
C ILE A 480 -6.50 5.30 3.78
N VAL A 481 -7.62 4.68 3.43
CA VAL A 481 -8.92 4.86 4.08
C VAL A 481 -9.18 3.65 4.96
N THR A 482 -9.08 3.85 6.27
CA THR A 482 -9.35 2.83 7.28
C THR A 482 -10.70 3.12 7.92
N ALA A 483 -11.77 2.57 7.36
CA ALA A 483 -13.08 2.65 7.96
C ALA A 483 -13.12 1.77 9.22
N ASP A 484 -13.00 2.43 10.36
CA ASP A 484 -12.98 1.86 11.69
C ASP A 484 -14.15 2.45 12.50
N LYS A 485 -14.58 1.74 13.53
CA LYS A 485 -15.53 2.28 14.53
C LYS A 485 -14.90 3.30 15.47
N PHE A 486 -13.59 3.49 15.42
CA PHE A 486 -12.90 4.57 16.11
C PHE A 486 -13.41 5.94 15.64
N ASN A 487 -13.09 6.99 16.42
CA ASN A 487 -13.44 8.36 16.06
C ASN A 487 -12.85 8.74 14.69
N SER A 488 -13.52 9.65 13.98
CA SER A 488 -13.04 10.19 12.72
C SER A 488 -11.69 10.88 12.91
N PHE A 489 -10.78 10.70 11.96
CA PHE A 489 -9.47 11.35 11.95
C PHE A 489 -8.90 11.47 10.54
N SER A 490 -7.97 12.41 10.37
CA SER A 490 -7.09 12.52 9.20
C SER A 490 -5.68 12.82 9.71
N THR A 491 -4.70 12.06 9.24
CA THR A 491 -3.28 12.28 9.54
C THR A 491 -2.44 11.94 8.31
N ALA A 492 -1.16 12.27 8.32
CA ALA A 492 -0.26 11.97 7.23
C ALA A 492 1.10 11.49 7.75
N HIS A 493 1.70 10.55 7.04
CA HIS A 493 3.07 10.11 7.29
C HIS A 493 3.71 9.65 6.00
N MET A 494 4.97 10.06 5.75
CA MET A 494 5.72 9.72 4.53
C MET A 494 4.98 10.05 3.23
N GLU A 495 4.37 11.25 3.17
CA GLU A 495 3.56 11.72 2.03
C GLU A 495 2.32 10.86 1.70
N CYS A 496 1.94 9.96 2.60
CA CYS A 496 0.72 9.17 2.51
C CYS A 496 -0.31 9.70 3.53
N GLN A 497 -1.50 10.04 3.04
CA GLN A 497 -2.63 10.42 3.87
C GLN A 497 -3.26 9.15 4.46
N VAL A 498 -3.64 9.20 5.73
CA VAL A 498 -4.38 8.12 6.41
C VAL A 498 -5.59 8.74 7.07
N MET A 499 -6.77 8.24 6.74
CA MET A 499 -8.02 8.75 7.31
C MET A 499 -8.96 7.65 7.73
N ASN A 500 -9.78 7.97 8.71
CA ASN A 500 -10.96 7.21 9.10
C ASN A 500 -12.17 8.15 9.02
N PRO A 501 -13.21 7.83 8.22
CA PRO A 501 -14.43 8.62 8.21
C PRO A 501 -15.22 8.52 9.52
N GLY A 502 -14.98 7.49 10.34
CA GLY A 502 -15.82 7.18 11.48
C GLY A 502 -17.14 6.53 11.06
N SER A 503 -17.87 6.04 12.05
CA SER A 503 -19.17 5.37 11.84
C SER A 503 -20.25 6.42 11.60
N PHE A 504 -20.75 6.54 10.36
CA PHE A 504 -21.71 7.57 9.93
C PHE A 504 -22.86 7.81 10.94
N PRO A 505 -23.62 6.80 11.39
CA PRO A 505 -24.71 7.01 12.36
C PRO A 505 -24.24 7.32 13.79
N ARG A 506 -22.97 7.11 14.14
CA ARG A 506 -22.41 7.35 15.49
C ARG A 506 -21.58 8.63 15.59
N SER A 507 -21.11 9.15 14.46
CA SER A 507 -20.34 10.39 14.37
C SER A 507 -21.20 11.51 13.80
N GLU A 508 -22.44 11.64 14.26
CA GLU A 508 -23.36 12.72 13.88
C GLU A 508 -23.48 12.91 12.36
N PHE A 509 -23.50 11.81 11.60
CA PHE A 509 -23.56 11.79 10.14
C PHE A 509 -22.37 12.49 9.46
N SER A 510 -21.20 12.40 10.09
CA SER A 510 -19.92 12.83 9.51
C SER A 510 -19.41 11.85 8.45
N PHE A 511 -18.78 12.38 7.42
CA PHE A 511 -18.13 11.65 6.33
C PHE A 511 -16.86 12.39 5.89
N LYS A 512 -16.03 11.74 5.07
CA LYS A 512 -14.79 12.34 4.56
C LYS A 512 -14.90 12.60 3.07
N VAL A 513 -14.35 13.74 2.66
CA VAL A 513 -14.21 14.12 1.25
C VAL A 513 -12.72 14.15 0.92
N TYR A 514 -12.33 13.48 -0.15
CA TYR A 514 -10.98 13.54 -0.68
C TYR A 514 -10.99 14.29 -2.01
N VAL A 515 -10.16 15.33 -2.12
CA VAL A 515 -10.00 16.12 -3.34
C VAL A 515 -8.66 15.71 -3.98
N PRO A 516 -8.66 14.90 -5.06
CA PRO A 516 -7.42 14.36 -5.61
C PRO A 516 -6.47 15.45 -6.15
N SER A 517 -6.99 16.49 -6.80
CA SER A 517 -6.19 17.56 -7.43
C SER A 517 -5.20 18.22 -6.46
N SER A 518 -5.63 18.45 -5.23
CA SER A 518 -4.87 19.05 -4.13
C SER A 518 -4.32 18.03 -3.13
N LYS A 519 -4.75 16.77 -3.22
CA LYS A 519 -4.52 15.70 -2.23
C LYS A 519 -4.98 16.07 -0.82
N THR A 520 -6.06 16.84 -0.70
CA THR A 520 -6.61 17.26 0.59
C THR A 520 -7.72 16.35 1.05
N VAL A 521 -7.79 16.11 2.36
CA VAL A 521 -8.89 15.43 3.03
C VAL A 521 -9.67 16.47 3.81
N GLU A 522 -10.96 16.53 3.57
CA GLU A 522 -11.90 17.44 4.23
C GLU A 522 -12.88 16.66 5.10
N ASP A 523 -13.20 17.25 6.24
CA ASP A 523 -14.25 16.80 7.14
C ASP A 523 -15.59 17.40 6.71
N SER A 524 -16.62 16.57 6.65
CA SER A 524 -17.97 17.00 6.31
C SER A 524 -18.98 16.33 7.20
N GLN A 525 -20.06 17.05 7.51
CA GLN A 525 -21.12 16.61 8.40
C GLN A 525 -22.46 17.09 7.87
N ILE A 526 -23.50 16.28 8.04
CA ILE A 526 -24.87 16.65 7.65
C ILE A 526 -25.63 17.08 8.91
N PRO A 527 -25.82 18.40 9.13
CA PRO A 527 -26.48 18.91 10.33
C PRO A 527 -27.92 18.38 10.44
N ASP A 528 -28.43 18.25 11.66
CA ASP A 528 -29.85 18.01 11.89
C ASP A 528 -30.64 19.27 11.48
N GLU A 529 -31.86 19.11 10.96
CA GLU A 529 -32.68 20.23 10.46
C GLU A 529 -33.11 21.24 11.56
N GLU A 530 -32.68 21.03 12.81
CA GLU A 530 -32.98 21.87 13.97
C GLU A 530 -31.83 22.79 14.42
N ASP A 531 -30.70 22.86 13.68
CA ASP A 531 -29.58 23.79 13.96
C ASP A 531 -29.54 25.04 13.07
#